data_AF-A9HDK5-F1
#
_entry.id   AF-A9HDK5-F1
#
_cell.length_a   1.000
_cell.length_b   1.000
_cell.length_c   1.000
_cell.angle_alpha   90.00
_cell.angle_beta   90.00
_cell.angle_gamma   90.00
#
_symmetry.space_group_name_H-M   'P 1'
#
loop_
_entity.id
_entity.type
_entity.pdbx_description
1 polymer ?
#
loop_
_entity_poly.entity_id
_entity_poly.type
_entity_poly.pdbx_seq_one_letter_code
_entity_poly.pdbx_strand_id
1 'polypeptide(L)'
;MQPGNGCSSCAVRRARATLECRRPPMSHNYATPMTPERRLARLLSRIPDDRIVRIEKTADPHGALRWRAAIGGADAAPGDAPDWSAFCDTMPDALEAAWRAVRGAGP
;
A
#
# COMPACT_ATOMS: atom_id res chain seq x y z
N MET A 1 -72.12 -13.72 7.93
CA MET A 1 -72.32 -14.64 9.06
C MET A 1 -71.36 -14.24 10.18
N GLN A 2 -71.92 -14.09 11.38
CA GLN A 2 -71.33 -13.73 12.69
C GLN A 2 -70.18 -14.66 13.16
N PRO A 3 -69.58 -14.50 14.36
CA PRO A 3 -69.12 -13.31 15.10
C PRO A 3 -67.76 -13.54 15.85
N GLY A 4 -67.26 -12.49 16.52
CA GLY A 4 -66.84 -12.55 17.93
C GLY A 4 -65.53 -13.26 18.31
N ASN A 5 -64.58 -12.49 18.86
CA ASN A 5 -64.28 -12.56 20.30
C ASN A 5 -63.21 -11.52 20.65
N GLY A 6 -63.61 -10.56 21.48
CA GLY A 6 -62.69 -9.65 22.13
C GLY A 6 -61.86 -10.38 23.18
N CYS A 7 -60.73 -9.78 23.53
CA CYS A 7 -60.26 -9.86 24.90
C CYS A 7 -59.60 -8.54 25.28
N SER A 8 -60.04 -8.04 26.43
CA SER A 8 -59.72 -6.77 27.04
C SER A 8 -58.24 -6.58 27.35
N SER A 9 -57.81 -5.33 27.22
CA SER A 9 -56.97 -4.58 28.16
C SER A 9 -55.77 -5.29 28.80
N CYS A 10 -54.57 -4.88 28.39
CA CYS A 10 -53.47 -4.63 29.31
C CYS A 10 -52.80 -3.31 28.92
N ALA A 11 -53.18 -2.24 29.59
CA ALA A 11 -52.39 -1.01 29.63
C ALA A 11 -51.09 -1.28 30.41
N VAL A 12 -49.95 -1.35 29.71
CA VAL A 12 -48.64 -1.14 30.31
C VAL A 12 -47.86 -0.18 29.43
N ARG A 13 -47.69 1.03 29.95
CA ARG A 13 -46.71 2.01 29.50
C ARG A 13 -45.33 1.36 29.45
N ARG A 14 -44.64 1.45 28.31
CA ARG A 14 -43.18 1.58 28.25
C ARG A 14 -42.76 2.18 26.92
N ALA A 15 -42.14 3.35 27.02
CA ALA A 15 -41.39 3.98 25.94
C ALA A 15 -40.33 3.02 25.39
N ARG A 16 -40.24 2.91 24.07
CA ARG A 16 -39.07 2.43 23.33
C ARG A 16 -39.00 3.27 22.07
N ALA A 17 -38.22 4.34 22.10
CA ALA A 17 -36.83 4.32 21.64
C ALA A 17 -36.76 3.92 20.15
N THR A 18 -36.61 4.97 19.36
CA THR A 18 -36.06 5.01 17.99
C THR A 18 -35.27 3.75 17.63
N LEU A 19 -35.77 3.02 16.64
CA LEU A 19 -34.96 2.05 15.89
C LEU A 19 -34.90 2.53 14.44
N GLU A 20 -34.22 3.67 14.24
CA GLU A 20 -33.58 3.92 12.96
C GLU A 20 -32.64 2.73 12.70
N CYS A 21 -32.84 2.05 11.57
CA CYS A 21 -31.93 1.06 11.04
C CYS A 21 -30.57 1.71 10.81
N ARG A 22 -29.76 1.82 11.87
CA ARG A 22 -28.39 2.28 11.85
C ARG A 22 -27.61 1.25 11.04
N ARG A 23 -27.43 1.54 9.74
CA ARG A 23 -26.47 0.86 8.87
C ARG A 23 -25.17 0.69 9.68
N PRO A 24 -24.71 -0.55 9.94
CA PRO A 24 -23.43 -0.70 10.62
C PRO A 24 -22.36 0.02 9.78
N PRO A 25 -21.40 0.73 10.40
CA PRO A 25 -20.31 1.35 9.66
C PRO A 25 -19.66 0.26 8.81
N MET A 26 -19.55 0.56 7.50
CA MET A 26 -18.96 -0.35 6.53
C MET A 26 -17.60 -0.82 7.05
N SER A 27 -17.44 -2.14 7.13
CA SER A 27 -16.19 -2.88 7.27
C SER A 27 -14.95 -1.99 7.43
N HIS A 28 -14.51 -1.82 8.68
CA HIS A 28 -13.22 -1.19 8.98
C HIS A 28 -12.15 -2.00 8.23
N ASN A 29 -11.55 -1.38 7.21
CA ASN A 29 -10.52 -2.02 6.42
C ASN A 29 -9.25 -2.10 7.27
N TYR A 30 -9.09 -3.18 8.06
CA TYR A 30 -7.87 -3.48 8.81
C TYR A 30 -6.73 -3.98 7.91
N ALA A 31 -6.74 -3.62 6.61
CA ALA A 31 -5.60 -3.86 5.75
C ALA A 31 -4.39 -3.16 6.38
N THR A 32 -3.44 -3.95 6.88
CA THR A 32 -2.18 -3.44 7.41
C THR A 32 -1.62 -2.48 6.38
N PRO A 33 -1.48 -1.17 6.71
CA PRO A 33 -1.02 -0.19 5.75
C PRO A 33 0.30 -0.67 5.16
N MET A 34 0.42 -0.56 3.85
CA MET A 34 1.64 -0.96 3.17
C MET A 34 2.69 0.10 3.48
N THR A 35 3.41 -0.12 4.59
CA THR A 35 4.48 0.77 5.02
C THR A 35 5.62 0.73 4.01
N PRO A 36 6.42 1.81 3.90
CA PRO A 36 7.56 1.85 2.98
C PRO A 36 8.55 0.68 3.22
N GLU A 37 8.68 0.19 4.45
CA GLU A 37 9.51 -0.96 4.81
C GLU A 37 8.96 -2.26 4.24
N ARG A 38 7.65 -2.48 4.32
CA ARG A 38 7.02 -3.67 3.71
C ARG A 38 7.11 -3.64 2.19
N ARG A 39 7.03 -2.46 1.57
CA ARG A 39 7.24 -2.29 0.13
C ARG A 39 8.68 -2.60 -0.25
N LEU A 40 9.66 -2.09 0.51
CA LEU A 40 11.08 -2.38 0.32
C LEU A 40 11.37 -3.87 0.44
N ALA A 41 10.91 -4.53 1.50
CA ALA A 41 11.13 -5.96 1.71
C ALA A 41 10.57 -6.80 0.55
N ARG A 42 9.38 -6.44 0.05
CA ARG A 42 8.78 -7.08 -1.13
C ARG A 42 9.53 -6.80 -2.43
N LEU A 43 10.20 -5.66 -2.56
CA LEU A 43 11.01 -5.36 -3.74
C LEU A 43 12.31 -6.15 -3.72
N LEU A 44 13.01 -6.15 -2.58
CA LEU A 44 14.24 -6.92 -2.39
C LEU A 44 14.00 -8.42 -2.57
N SER A 45 12.87 -8.96 -2.09
CA SER A 45 12.55 -10.38 -2.30
C SER A 45 12.24 -10.76 -3.75
N ARG A 46 12.03 -9.78 -4.65
CA ARG A 46 11.75 -10.00 -6.07
C ARG A 46 12.97 -9.83 -6.96
N ILE A 47 13.99 -9.15 -6.46
CA ILE A 47 15.25 -8.95 -7.17
C ILE A 47 16.07 -10.24 -6.96
N PRO A 48 16.49 -10.93 -8.03
CA PRO A 48 17.29 -12.14 -7.87
C PRO A 48 18.65 -11.84 -7.23
N ASP A 49 19.24 -12.85 -6.59
CA ASP A 49 20.52 -12.72 -5.87
C ASP A 49 21.72 -12.43 -6.79
N ASP A 50 21.56 -12.57 -8.11
CA ASP A 50 22.55 -12.25 -9.14
C ASP A 50 22.61 -10.75 -9.49
N ARG A 51 21.78 -9.91 -8.84
CA ARG A 51 21.72 -8.47 -9.09
C ARG A 51 22.35 -7.65 -7.98
N ILE A 52 23.10 -6.64 -8.39
CA ILE A 52 23.68 -5.64 -7.50
C ILE A 52 22.74 -4.44 -7.44
N VAL A 53 22.28 -4.11 -6.22
CA VAL A 53 21.46 -2.94 -5.95
C VAL A 53 22.34 -1.82 -5.42
N ARG A 54 22.26 -0.65 -6.06
CA ARG A 54 22.89 0.60 -5.61
C ARG A 54 21.82 1.62 -5.30
N ILE A 55 21.91 2.26 -4.14
CA ILE A 55 20.96 3.30 -3.71
C ILE A 55 21.78 4.52 -3.34
N GLU A 56 21.38 5.68 -3.86
CA GLU A 56 21.98 6.95 -3.53
C GLU A 56 20.93 7.91 -2.97
N LYS A 57 21.31 8.60 -1.90
CA LYS A 57 20.55 9.67 -1.27
C LYS A 57 21.23 11.00 -1.60
N THR A 58 20.53 11.90 -2.26
CA THR A 58 21.02 13.23 -2.59
C THR A 58 20.10 14.31 -2.03
N ALA A 59 20.62 15.52 -1.85
CA ALA A 59 19.80 16.70 -1.60
C ALA A 59 19.57 17.41 -2.94
N ASP A 60 18.33 17.79 -3.22
CA ASP A 60 18.05 18.64 -4.37
C ASP A 60 18.52 20.08 -4.11
N PRO A 61 18.59 20.94 -5.14
CA PRO A 61 19.00 22.34 -5.00
C PRO A 61 18.15 23.15 -4.00
N HIS A 62 16.92 22.71 -3.73
CA HIS A 62 16.01 23.31 -2.74
C HIS A 62 16.09 22.67 -1.35
N GLY A 63 17.02 21.72 -1.13
CA GLY A 63 17.30 21.10 0.17
C GLY A 63 16.38 19.94 0.55
N ALA A 64 15.46 19.53 -0.32
CA ALA A 64 14.66 18.32 -0.15
C ALA A 64 15.49 17.07 -0.44
N LEU A 65 15.24 16.02 0.35
CA LEU A 65 15.90 14.73 0.17
C LEU A 65 15.29 13.99 -1.03
N ARG A 66 16.16 13.59 -1.95
CA ARG A 66 15.81 12.79 -3.13
C ARG A 66 16.61 11.51 -3.16
N TRP A 67 15.98 10.47 -3.68
CA TRP A 67 16.54 9.13 -3.77
C TRP A 67 16.62 8.70 -5.23
N ARG A 68 17.70 8.04 -5.60
CA ARG A 68 17.81 7.31 -6.87
C ARG A 68 18.39 5.94 -6.60
N ALA A 69 18.04 4.96 -7.43
CA ALA A 69 18.58 3.62 -7.33
C ALA A 69 19.02 3.12 -8.71
N ALA A 70 19.96 2.20 -8.73
CA ALA A 70 20.38 1.49 -9.92
C ALA A 70 20.45 0.01 -9.60
N ILE A 71 20.03 -0.84 -10.55
CA ILE A 71 20.14 -2.28 -10.43
C ILE A 71 20.94 -2.78 -11.63
N GLY A 72 22.07 -3.43 -11.39
CA GLY A 72 22.92 -4.03 -12.41
C GLY A 72 23.03 -5.54 -12.24
N GLY A 73 23.43 -6.26 -13.29
CA GLY A 73 23.87 -7.64 -13.15
C GLY A 73 25.19 -7.73 -12.37
N ALA A 74 25.44 -8.84 -11.68
CA ALA A 74 26.73 -9.12 -11.07
C ALA A 74 27.89 -9.12 -12.09
N ASP A 75 27.59 -9.43 -13.35
CA ASP A 75 28.56 -9.42 -14.46
C ASP A 75 28.83 -8.03 -15.06
N ALA A 76 28.18 -6.97 -14.55
CA ALA A 76 28.43 -5.62 -15.02
C ALA A 76 29.91 -5.26 -14.81
N ALA A 77 30.60 -4.86 -15.89
CA ALA A 77 32.03 -4.62 -15.84
C ALA A 77 32.33 -3.48 -14.85
N PRO A 78 33.47 -3.54 -14.12
CA PRO A 78 33.93 -2.43 -13.29
C PRO A 78 34.29 -1.25 -14.21
N GLY A 79 33.32 -0.37 -14.44
CA GLY A 79 33.41 0.73 -15.41
C GLY A 79 32.08 1.03 -16.12
N ASP A 80 31.15 0.06 -16.15
CA ASP A 80 29.80 0.32 -16.64
C ASP A 80 29.11 1.33 -15.73
N ALA A 81 28.64 2.41 -16.35
CA ALA A 81 27.87 3.43 -15.66
C ALA A 81 26.56 2.79 -15.17
N PRO A 82 26.26 2.84 -13.85
CA PRO A 82 25.00 2.32 -13.36
C PRO A 82 23.83 3.07 -13.99
N ASP A 83 22.85 2.32 -14.52
CA ASP A 83 21.62 2.88 -15.04
C ASP A 83 20.74 3.35 -13.87
N TRP A 84 20.86 4.63 -13.53
CA TRP A 84 20.16 5.24 -12.41
C TRP A 84 18.72 5.55 -12.76
N SER A 85 17.81 5.25 -11.83
CA SER A 85 16.44 5.73 -11.88
C SER A 85 16.37 7.26 -11.82
N ALA A 86 15.22 7.80 -12.22
CA ALA A 86 14.87 9.17 -11.88
C ALA A 86 14.90 9.38 -10.35
N PHE A 87 15.08 10.64 -9.95
CA PHE A 87 15.00 11.03 -8.55
C PHE A 87 13.57 10.87 -8.03
N CYS A 88 13.39 10.20 -6.91
CA CYS A 88 12.11 10.01 -6.21
C CYS A 88 12.16 10.58 -4.79
N ASP A 89 11.00 10.87 -4.20
CA ASP A 89 10.90 11.37 -2.82
C ASP A 89 11.18 10.28 -1.76
N THR A 90 10.99 9.02 -2.12
CA THR A 90 11.18 7.88 -1.21
C THR A 90 12.10 6.83 -1.81
N MET A 91 12.91 6.21 -0.95
CA MET A 91 13.83 5.14 -1.33
C MET A 91 13.14 3.92 -1.99
N PRO A 92 11.99 3.40 -1.49
CA PRO A 92 11.34 2.25 -2.12
C PRO A 92 10.82 2.57 -3.52
N ASP A 93 10.42 3.81 -3.78
CA ASP A 93 9.94 4.24 -5.09
C ASP A 93 11.10 4.34 -6.10
N ALA A 94 12.25 4.86 -5.68
CA ALA A 94 13.47 4.85 -6.49
C ALA A 94 13.92 3.42 -6.84
N LEU A 95 13.91 2.51 -5.85
CA LEU A 95 14.26 1.10 -6.08
C LEU A 95 13.28 0.42 -7.04
N GLU A 96 11.98 0.68 -6.89
CA GLU A 96 10.97 0.13 -7.80
C GLU A 96 11.15 0.65 -9.23
N ALA A 97 11.44 1.95 -9.40
CA ALA A 97 11.72 2.54 -10.70
C ALA A 97 12.94 1.89 -11.36
N ALA A 98 14.03 1.72 -10.61
CA ALA A 98 15.22 1.02 -11.09
C ALA A 98 14.89 -0.44 -11.49
N TRP A 99 14.16 -1.17 -10.65
CA TRP A 99 13.75 -2.54 -10.96
C TRP A 99 12.85 -2.64 -12.19
N ARG A 100 11.93 -1.68 -12.37
CA ARG A 100 11.08 -1.58 -13.56
C ARG A 100 11.90 -1.39 -14.84
N ALA A 101 12.96 -0.60 -14.79
CA ALA A 101 13.85 -0.38 -15.93
C ALA A 101 14.55 -1.68 -16.37
N VAL A 102 15.20 -2.40 -15.44
CA VAL A 102 15.91 -3.65 -15.80
C VAL A 102 14.98 -4.81 -16.11
N ARG A 103 13.83 -4.93 -15.44
CA ARG A 103 12.87 -6.03 -15.74
C ARG A 103 12.11 -5.81 -17.05
N GLY A 104 11.93 -4.55 -17.46
CA GLY A 104 11.30 -4.19 -18.73
C GLY A 104 12.27 -4.32 -19.90
N ALA A 105 13.57 -4.37 -19.60
CA ALA A 105 14.66 -4.62 -20.53
C ALA A 105 15.09 -6.10 -20.61
N GLY A 106 14.23 -7.04 -20.19
CA GLY A 106 14.40 -8.45 -20.55
C GLY A 106 14.10 -8.67 -22.06
N PRO A 107 14.76 -9.64 -22.71
CA PRO A 107 14.68 -9.85 -24.16
C PRO A 107 13.26 -10.03 -24.72
#